data_AF-A0AAD8DHH4-F1
#
_entry.id   AF-A0AAD8DHH4-F1
#
_cell.length_a   1.000
_cell.length_b   1.000
_cell.length_c   1.000
_cell.angle_alpha   90.00
_cell.angle_beta   90.00
_cell.angle_gamma   90.00
#
_symmetry.space_group_name_H-M   'P 1'
#
loop_
_entity.id
_entity.type
_entity.pdbx_description
1 polymer ?
#
loop_
_entity_poly.entity_id
_entity_poly.type
_entity_poly.pdbx_seq_one_letter_code
_entity_poly.pdbx_strand_id
1 'polypeptide(L)'
;MFYKHCTRLLNVCFRNNRSCHTLLPNQVLRPWCMINKDFHTAAVLRSYDMRRVDFTPLEQRKLTFDTHALVKDLQASGFEKQQAEIIVTALVTLTTGNMDTVYRDMVTTSHQEIALQQIMAHLDAIRKDMVILEKSEFANLRAENEKIRNELEQFKHQLMEESMKIRADAKLDINLESSRVTDMFTEQEKKLMEVGTEFDKKNADVDRSTTEATKKIDIEVASLKTLLESLKLDTIRYLAAFVFACLAIALGFYRLWK
;
A
#
# COMPACT_ATOMS: atom_id res chain seq x y z
N MET A 1 8.60 -13.90 -42.80
CA MET A 1 8.21 -12.97 -41.71
C MET A 1 8.07 -13.63 -40.33
N PHE A 2 7.68 -14.90 -40.22
CA PHE A 2 7.51 -15.59 -38.92
C PHE A 2 8.75 -15.68 -38.02
N TYR A 3 9.95 -15.85 -38.61
CA TYR A 3 11.19 -15.96 -37.83
C TYR A 3 11.50 -14.70 -36.99
N LYS A 4 11.22 -13.50 -37.54
CA LYS A 4 11.46 -12.23 -36.84
C LYS A 4 10.49 -11.98 -35.68
N HIS A 5 9.29 -12.56 -35.71
CA HIS A 5 8.31 -12.41 -34.63
C HIS A 5 8.62 -13.33 -33.44
N CYS A 6 9.08 -14.55 -33.71
CA CYS A 6 9.48 -15.51 -32.69
C CYS A 6 10.71 -15.04 -31.88
N THR A 7 11.71 -14.42 -32.54
CA THR A 7 12.88 -13.83 -31.84
C THR A 7 12.49 -12.63 -30.97
N ARG A 8 11.41 -11.92 -31.30
CA ARG A 8 10.91 -10.78 -30.50
C ARG A 8 10.23 -11.25 -29.22
N LEU A 9 9.46 -12.34 -29.27
CA LEU A 9 8.79 -12.95 -28.11
C LEU A 9 9.78 -13.56 -27.10
N LEU A 10 10.83 -14.24 -27.58
CA LEU A 10 11.91 -14.75 -26.73
C LEU A 10 12.67 -13.63 -26.01
N ASN A 11 12.91 -12.50 -26.67
CA ASN A 11 13.58 -11.34 -26.06
C ASN A 11 12.72 -10.63 -25.00
N VAL A 12 11.39 -10.61 -25.14
CA VAL A 12 10.50 -10.00 -24.12
C VAL A 12 10.48 -10.85 -22.84
N CYS A 13 10.48 -12.18 -22.96
CA CYS A 13 10.63 -13.08 -21.80
C CYS A 13 12.02 -12.96 -21.13
N PHE A 14 13.10 -12.85 -21.92
CA PHE A 14 14.46 -12.78 -21.35
C PHE A 14 14.82 -11.41 -20.75
N ARG A 15 14.26 -10.31 -21.29
CA ARG A 15 14.56 -8.95 -20.83
C ARG A 15 13.86 -8.60 -19.51
N ASN A 16 12.80 -9.31 -19.15
CA ASN A 16 12.10 -9.16 -17.87
C ASN A 16 12.79 -9.89 -16.70
N ASN A 17 13.87 -10.65 -16.96
CA ASN A 17 14.58 -11.46 -15.96
C ASN A 17 16.00 -10.92 -15.63
N ARG A 18 16.36 -9.71 -16.07
CA ARG A 18 17.69 -9.09 -15.83
C ARG A 18 17.67 -7.78 -15.05
N SER A 19 16.71 -7.59 -14.14
CA SER A 19 16.66 -6.39 -13.28
C SER A 19 16.91 -6.62 -11.79
N CYS A 20 17.51 -7.75 -11.42
CA CYS A 20 18.05 -7.93 -10.07
C CYS A 20 19.54 -8.26 -10.18
N HIS A 21 20.40 -7.25 -10.11
CA HIS A 21 21.72 -7.32 -9.46
C HIS A 21 22.39 -5.95 -9.67
N THR A 22 22.21 -5.06 -8.71
CA THR A 22 23.15 -3.96 -8.46
C THR A 22 23.20 -3.74 -6.97
N LEU A 23 24.37 -4.04 -6.41
CA LEU A 23 24.72 -3.97 -4.99
C LEU A 23 24.87 -2.51 -4.56
N LEU A 24 24.25 -2.12 -3.45
CA LEU A 24 24.75 -1.08 -2.54
C LEU A 24 24.41 -1.47 -1.09
N PRO A 25 25.29 -1.18 -0.11
CA PRO A 25 25.18 -1.67 1.26
C PRO A 25 24.45 -0.69 2.19
N ASN A 26 23.98 -1.26 3.31
CA ASN A 26 23.45 -0.64 4.54
C ASN A 26 21.94 -0.46 4.70
N GLN A 27 21.41 -1.37 5.53
CA GLN A 27 20.49 -1.18 6.65
C GLN A 27 19.23 -0.33 6.44
N VAL A 28 18.06 -0.98 6.46
CA VAL A 28 17.02 -0.83 7.51
C VAL A 28 15.92 -1.89 7.25
N LEU A 29 15.52 -2.58 8.31
CA LEU A 29 14.41 -3.55 8.39
C LEU A 29 13.13 -3.06 7.68
N ARG A 30 12.57 -3.90 6.79
CA ARG A 30 11.12 -3.96 6.53
C ARG A 30 10.67 -5.40 6.28
N PRO A 31 9.71 -5.95 7.05
CA PRO A 31 9.13 -7.26 6.80
C PRO A 31 7.85 -7.13 5.97
N TRP A 32 7.95 -6.84 4.68
CA TRP A 32 6.80 -6.95 3.75
C TRP A 32 7.26 -7.69 2.50
N CYS A 33 7.40 -9.01 2.65
CA CYS A 33 7.60 -9.93 1.55
C CYS A 33 6.52 -11.02 1.64
N MET A 34 5.27 -10.65 1.42
CA MET A 34 4.18 -11.59 1.15
C MET A 34 3.16 -10.91 0.23
N ILE A 35 3.48 -10.89 -1.06
CA ILE A 35 2.45 -11.04 -2.08
C ILE A 35 2.91 -12.23 -2.91
N ASN A 36 2.43 -13.42 -2.51
CA ASN A 36 2.37 -14.57 -3.39
C ASN A 36 1.57 -14.14 -4.63
N LYS A 37 2.28 -13.73 -5.68
CA LYS A 37 1.75 -13.87 -7.02
C LYS A 37 1.94 -15.33 -7.34
N ASP A 38 0.87 -16.09 -7.12
CA ASP A 38 0.65 -17.37 -7.75
C ASP A 38 0.72 -17.14 -9.26
N PHE A 39 1.93 -17.19 -9.80
CA PHE A 39 2.12 -17.57 -11.18
C PHE A 39 1.59 -19.00 -11.23
N HIS A 40 0.33 -19.15 -11.64
CA HIS A 40 -0.15 -20.37 -12.25
C HIS A 40 0.75 -20.64 -13.44
N THR A 41 1.88 -21.27 -13.16
CA THR A 41 2.67 -21.98 -14.13
C THR A 41 1.76 -23.12 -14.50
N ALA A 42 0.90 -22.90 -15.50
CA ALA A 42 0.08 -23.95 -16.07
C ALA A 42 1.03 -25.11 -16.31
N ALA A 43 0.87 -26.18 -15.53
CA ALA A 43 1.66 -27.39 -15.70
C ALA A 43 1.39 -27.82 -17.13
N VAL A 44 2.34 -27.55 -18.02
CA VAL A 44 2.25 -27.98 -19.40
C VAL A 44 2.48 -29.49 -19.35
N LEU A 45 1.43 -30.23 -19.03
CA LEU A 45 1.36 -31.65 -19.28
C LEU A 45 1.31 -31.79 -20.80
N ARG A 46 2.48 -31.65 -21.45
CA ARG A 46 2.63 -32.04 -22.85
C ARG A 46 2.55 -33.55 -22.87
N SER A 47 1.33 -34.09 -22.90
CA SER A 47 1.08 -35.38 -23.49
C SER A 47 1.35 -35.24 -24.99
N TYR A 48 2.63 -35.20 -25.36
CA TYR A 48 3.01 -35.59 -26.71
C TYR A 48 2.65 -37.06 -26.82
N ASP A 49 1.45 -37.32 -27.31
CA ASP A 49 0.97 -38.64 -27.67
C ASP A 49 1.83 -39.11 -28.86
N MET A 50 3.01 -39.64 -28.55
CA MET A 50 3.82 -40.39 -29.49
C MET A 50 3.10 -41.71 -29.74
N ARG A 51 2.01 -41.65 -30.52
CA ARG A 51 1.40 -42.86 -31.06
C ARG A 51 2.48 -43.57 -31.84
N ARG A 52 2.84 -44.76 -31.35
CA ARG A 52 3.73 -45.66 -32.09
C ARG A 52 3.04 -45.97 -33.41
N VAL A 53 3.75 -45.70 -34.50
CA VAL A 53 3.29 -46.02 -35.84
C VAL A 53 3.47 -47.52 -35.99
N ASP A 54 2.39 -48.27 -35.77
CA ASP A 54 2.40 -49.71 -35.99
C ASP A 54 2.40 -49.97 -37.51
N PHE A 55 3.47 -50.59 -37.98
CA PHE A 55 3.67 -50.92 -39.38
C PHE A 55 2.85 -52.18 -39.73
N THR A 56 1.97 -52.08 -40.72
CA THR A 56 1.27 -53.23 -41.30
C THR A 56 2.28 -54.23 -41.90
N PRO A 57 2.15 -55.54 -41.67
CA PRO A 57 3.09 -56.52 -42.23
C PRO A 57 3.04 -56.55 -43.77
N LEU A 58 4.21 -56.60 -44.39
CA LEU A 58 4.39 -56.67 -45.85
C LEU A 58 4.10 -58.09 -46.37
N GLU A 59 2.87 -58.34 -46.81
CA GLU A 59 2.42 -59.65 -47.27
C GLU A 59 2.94 -60.05 -48.67
N GLN A 60 3.74 -59.21 -49.34
CA GLN A 60 3.83 -59.26 -50.80
C GLN A 60 5.24 -59.10 -51.40
N ARG A 61 6.24 -59.80 -50.86
CA ARG A 61 7.55 -59.94 -51.53
C ARG A 61 8.03 -61.39 -51.52
N LYS A 62 7.35 -62.23 -52.30
CA LYS A 62 7.73 -63.64 -52.51
C LYS A 62 8.96 -63.68 -53.41
N LEU A 63 10.12 -64.05 -52.87
CA LEU A 63 11.32 -64.29 -53.67
C LEU A 63 11.08 -65.53 -54.53
N THR A 64 11.13 -65.39 -55.84
CA THR A 64 11.03 -66.52 -56.77
C THR A 64 12.37 -67.23 -56.81
N PHE A 65 12.54 -68.24 -55.98
CA PHE A 65 13.71 -69.11 -56.02
C PHE A 65 13.45 -70.24 -57.02
N ASP A 66 14.26 -70.34 -58.07
CA ASP A 66 14.18 -71.47 -59.01
C ASP A 66 14.91 -72.69 -58.42
N THR A 67 14.18 -73.40 -57.56
CA THR A 67 14.63 -74.63 -56.91
C THR A 67 15.06 -75.68 -57.93
N HIS A 68 14.41 -75.75 -59.08
CA HIS A 68 14.63 -76.81 -60.06
C HIS A 68 15.90 -76.59 -60.88
N ALA A 69 16.22 -75.35 -61.25
CA ALA A 69 17.50 -75.02 -61.87
C ALA A 69 18.68 -75.36 -60.96
N LEU A 70 18.62 -74.98 -59.68
CA LEU A 70 19.70 -75.29 -58.72
C LEU A 70 19.91 -76.79 -58.50
N VAL A 71 18.83 -77.57 -58.42
CA VAL A 71 18.94 -79.03 -58.26
C VAL A 71 19.63 -79.66 -59.47
N LYS A 72 19.33 -79.19 -60.70
CA LYS A 72 19.99 -79.67 -61.91
C LYS A 72 21.49 -79.33 -61.95
N ASP A 73 21.86 -78.13 -61.52
CA ASP A 73 23.27 -77.70 -61.49
C ASP A 73 24.09 -78.51 -60.47
N LEU A 74 23.49 -78.81 -59.31
CA LEU A 74 24.11 -79.66 -58.29
C LEU A 74 24.25 -81.11 -58.76
N GLN A 75 23.24 -81.65 -59.46
CA GLN A 75 23.33 -82.97 -60.08
C GLN A 75 24.44 -83.04 -61.14
N ALA A 76 24.56 -82.01 -61.98
CA ALA A 76 25.64 -81.91 -62.97
C ALA A 76 27.03 -81.83 -62.32
N SER A 77 27.11 -81.32 -61.09
CA SER A 77 28.33 -81.23 -60.28
C SER A 77 28.67 -82.53 -59.52
N GLY A 78 27.91 -83.61 -59.72
CA GLY A 78 28.18 -84.93 -59.16
C GLY A 78 27.44 -85.26 -57.86
N PHE A 79 26.48 -84.44 -57.43
CA PHE A 79 25.64 -84.74 -56.27
C PHE A 79 24.48 -85.67 -56.63
N GLU A 80 24.14 -86.60 -55.72
CA GLU A 80 22.94 -87.40 -55.87
C GLU A 80 21.69 -86.50 -55.81
N LYS A 81 20.64 -86.85 -56.56
CA LYS A 81 19.39 -86.08 -56.61
C LYS A 81 18.84 -85.75 -55.21
N GLN A 82 18.84 -86.73 -54.30
CA GLN A 82 18.34 -86.54 -52.94
C GLN A 82 19.20 -85.54 -52.15
N GLN A 83 20.53 -85.58 -52.32
CA GLN A 83 21.45 -84.66 -51.65
C GLN A 83 21.29 -83.22 -52.19
N ALA A 84 21.15 -83.08 -53.51
CA ALA A 84 20.89 -81.78 -54.15
C ALA A 84 19.57 -81.16 -53.67
N GLU A 85 18.49 -81.95 -53.59
CA GLU A 85 17.18 -81.49 -53.09
C GLU A 85 17.23 -81.03 -51.63
N ILE A 86 17.96 -81.75 -50.76
CA ILE A 86 18.11 -81.37 -49.33
C ILE A 86 18.88 -80.06 -49.19
N ILE A 87 20.00 -79.90 -49.92
CA ILE A 87 20.82 -78.69 -49.87
C ILE A 87 20.00 -77.48 -50.34
N VAL A 88 19.28 -77.62 -51.46
CA VAL A 88 18.45 -76.54 -52.00
C VAL A 88 17.28 -76.22 -51.06
N THR A 89 16.66 -77.22 -50.44
CA THR A 89 15.59 -77.00 -49.45
C THR A 89 16.10 -76.25 -48.21
N ALA A 90 17.29 -76.59 -47.71
CA ALA A 90 17.93 -75.87 -46.60
C ALA A 90 18.26 -74.42 -46.98
N LEU A 91 18.74 -74.20 -48.21
CA LEU A 91 19.04 -72.86 -48.72
C LEU A 91 17.79 -71.99 -48.87
N VAL A 92 16.69 -72.55 -49.41
CA VAL A 92 15.39 -71.86 -49.49
C VAL A 92 14.88 -71.51 -48.10
N THR A 93 14.98 -72.43 -47.14
CA THR A 93 14.53 -72.20 -45.75
C THR A 93 15.33 -71.09 -45.08
N LEU A 94 16.67 -71.11 -45.17
CA LEU A 94 17.54 -70.07 -44.61
C LEU A 94 17.32 -68.72 -45.29
N THR A 95 17.20 -68.69 -46.62
CA THR A 95 17.00 -67.46 -47.38
C THR A 95 15.64 -66.84 -47.06
N THR A 96 14.59 -67.65 -46.96
CA THR A 96 13.24 -67.19 -46.58
C THR A 96 13.26 -66.62 -45.16
N GLY A 97 13.83 -67.34 -44.18
CA GLY A 97 13.90 -66.87 -42.79
C GLY A 97 14.76 -65.61 -42.60
N ASN A 98 15.87 -65.48 -43.34
CA ASN A 98 16.70 -64.28 -43.31
C ASN A 98 15.96 -63.08 -43.94
N MET A 99 15.25 -63.30 -45.04
CA MET A 99 14.47 -62.24 -45.70
C MET A 99 13.30 -61.76 -44.83
N ASP A 100 12.60 -62.65 -44.13
CA ASP A 100 11.54 -62.24 -43.19
C ASP A 100 12.06 -61.35 -42.07
N THR A 101 13.29 -61.60 -41.61
CA THR A 101 13.94 -60.77 -40.60
C THR A 101 14.35 -59.41 -41.17
N VAL A 102 15.00 -59.41 -42.33
CA VAL A 102 15.43 -58.19 -43.01
C VAL A 102 14.22 -57.30 -43.37
N TYR A 103 13.13 -57.87 -43.90
CA TYR A 103 11.95 -57.10 -44.29
C TYR A 103 11.16 -56.55 -43.10
N ARG A 104 11.20 -57.19 -41.92
CA ARG A 104 10.67 -56.58 -40.69
C ARG A 104 11.42 -55.31 -40.29
N ASP A 105 12.73 -55.31 -40.46
CA ASP A 105 13.59 -54.22 -40.01
C ASP A 105 13.76 -53.12 -41.09
N MET A 106 13.35 -53.40 -42.33
CA MET A 106 13.36 -52.41 -43.41
C MET A 106 12.15 -51.47 -43.34
N VAL A 107 12.40 -50.19 -43.60
CA VAL A 107 11.35 -49.19 -43.82
C VAL A 107 11.07 -49.08 -45.31
N THR A 108 9.79 -49.20 -45.70
CA THR A 108 9.37 -48.98 -47.08
C THR A 108 9.02 -47.52 -47.34
N THR A 109 9.05 -47.12 -48.61
CA THR A 109 8.63 -45.78 -49.04
C THR A 109 7.19 -45.46 -48.63
N SER A 110 6.28 -46.43 -48.63
CA SER A 110 4.90 -46.25 -48.18
C SER A 110 4.82 -46.00 -46.66
N HIS A 111 5.62 -46.69 -45.85
CA HIS A 111 5.69 -46.43 -44.41
C HIS A 111 6.27 -45.05 -44.10
N GLN A 112 7.28 -44.63 -44.86
CA GLN A 112 7.85 -43.29 -44.73
C GLN A 112 6.85 -42.18 -45.09
N GLU A 113 6.04 -42.37 -46.14
CA GLU A 113 5.01 -41.40 -46.54
C GLU A 113 3.91 -41.24 -45.48
N ILE A 114 3.43 -42.34 -44.89
CA ILE A 114 2.42 -42.30 -43.81
C ILE A 114 2.97 -41.57 -42.59
N ALA A 115 4.20 -41.88 -42.18
CA ALA A 115 4.84 -41.21 -41.04
C ALA A 115 5.01 -39.70 -41.30
N LEU A 116 5.40 -39.31 -42.52
CA LEU A 116 5.50 -37.90 -42.91
C LEU A 116 4.14 -37.19 -42.88
N GLN A 117 3.08 -37.82 -43.39
CA GLN A 117 1.72 -37.25 -43.33
C GLN A 117 1.25 -37.03 -41.89
N GLN A 118 1.53 -37.98 -40.99
CA GLN A 118 1.21 -37.82 -39.56
C GLN A 118 2.00 -36.67 -38.93
N ILE A 119 3.31 -36.58 -39.18
CA ILE A 119 4.15 -35.47 -38.70
C ILE A 119 3.61 -34.13 -39.22
N MET A 120 3.24 -34.04 -40.51
CA MET A 120 2.66 -32.83 -41.08
C MET A 120 1.33 -32.46 -40.42
N ALA A 121 0.45 -33.43 -40.17
CA ALA A 121 -0.81 -33.19 -39.47
C ALA A 121 -0.58 -32.67 -38.03
N HIS A 122 0.41 -33.21 -37.31
CA HIS A 122 0.79 -32.72 -35.99
C HIS A 122 1.36 -31.29 -36.03
N LEU A 123 2.18 -30.96 -37.03
CA LEU A 123 2.69 -29.60 -37.21
C LEU A 123 1.56 -28.60 -37.53
N ASP A 124 0.57 -29.01 -38.31
CA ASP A 124 -0.60 -28.19 -38.61
C ASP A 124 -1.51 -28.00 -37.40
N ALA A 125 -1.65 -29.01 -36.53
CA ALA A 125 -2.35 -28.86 -35.25
C ALA A 125 -1.64 -27.85 -34.34
N ILE A 126 -0.32 -27.99 -34.15
CA ILE A 126 0.49 -27.04 -33.37
C ILE A 126 0.38 -25.62 -33.93
N ARG A 127 0.37 -25.46 -35.25
CA ARG A 127 0.18 -24.15 -35.90
C ARG A 127 -1.18 -23.55 -35.57
N LYS A 128 -2.26 -24.35 -35.59
CA LYS A 128 -3.60 -23.89 -35.22
C LYS A 128 -3.63 -23.44 -33.76
N ASP A 129 -3.08 -24.23 -32.86
CA ASP A 129 -3.02 -23.89 -31.42
C ASP A 129 -2.25 -22.59 -31.19
N MET A 130 -1.12 -22.39 -31.87
CA MET A 130 -0.35 -21.14 -31.80
C MET A 130 -1.18 -19.92 -32.26
N VAL A 131 -1.89 -20.05 -33.38
CA VAL A 131 -2.74 -18.96 -33.91
C VAL A 131 -3.93 -18.68 -32.99
N ILE A 132 -4.53 -19.71 -32.39
CA ILE A 132 -5.62 -19.55 -31.41
C ILE A 132 -5.09 -18.79 -30.20
N LEU A 133 -3.99 -19.24 -29.61
CA LEU A 133 -3.37 -18.59 -28.44
C LEU A 133 -3.06 -17.10 -28.71
N GLU A 134 -2.46 -16.80 -29.87
CA GLU A 134 -2.11 -15.43 -30.28
C GLU A 134 -3.34 -14.53 -30.51
N LYS A 135 -4.44 -15.10 -31.02
CA LYS A 135 -5.65 -14.33 -31.35
C LYS A 135 -6.65 -14.22 -30.21
N SER A 136 -6.90 -15.27 -29.44
CA SER A 136 -7.92 -15.26 -28.38
C SER A 136 -7.33 -14.84 -27.03
N GLU A 137 -6.33 -15.55 -26.54
CA GLU A 137 -5.84 -15.35 -25.18
C GLU A 137 -5.04 -14.06 -25.04
N PHE A 138 -4.16 -13.76 -25.98
CA PHE A 138 -3.41 -12.50 -25.95
C PHE A 138 -4.30 -11.27 -26.17
N ALA A 139 -5.35 -11.37 -26.99
CA ALA A 139 -6.30 -10.27 -27.16
C ALA A 139 -7.12 -10.05 -25.90
N ASN A 140 -7.61 -11.13 -25.27
CA ASN A 140 -8.33 -11.07 -24.00
C ASN A 140 -7.47 -10.48 -22.89
N LEU A 141 -6.22 -10.93 -22.73
CA LEU A 141 -5.31 -10.40 -21.72
C LEU A 141 -4.99 -8.92 -21.93
N ARG A 142 -4.86 -8.46 -23.18
CA ARG A 142 -4.67 -7.03 -23.48
C ARG A 142 -5.91 -6.21 -23.12
N ALA A 143 -7.10 -6.68 -23.52
CA ALA A 143 -8.36 -6.03 -23.20
C ALA A 143 -8.59 -5.94 -21.68
N GLU A 144 -8.27 -7.02 -20.96
CA GLU A 144 -8.38 -7.06 -19.49
C GLU A 144 -7.35 -6.13 -18.82
N ASN A 145 -6.10 -6.12 -19.29
CA ASN A 145 -5.10 -5.16 -18.79
C ASN A 145 -5.52 -3.70 -19.03
N GLU A 146 -6.08 -3.40 -20.21
CA GLU A 146 -6.55 -2.06 -20.54
C GLU A 146 -7.76 -1.66 -19.71
N LYS A 147 -8.69 -2.59 -19.47
CA LYS A 147 -9.82 -2.40 -18.54
C LYS A 147 -9.33 -2.08 -17.13
N ILE A 148 -8.42 -2.90 -16.58
CA ILE A 148 -7.85 -2.67 -15.25
C ILE A 148 -7.14 -1.31 -15.17
N ARG A 149 -6.41 -0.92 -16.22
CA ARG A 149 -5.74 0.39 -16.29
C ARG A 149 -6.76 1.53 -16.24
N ASN A 150 -7.85 1.42 -16.98
CA ASN A 150 -8.90 2.44 -17.00
C ASN A 150 -9.64 2.54 -15.65
N GLU A 151 -9.96 1.41 -15.01
CA GLU A 151 -10.56 1.37 -13.67
C GLU A 151 -9.63 2.00 -12.62
N LEU A 152 -8.33 1.72 -12.69
CA LEU A 152 -7.33 2.33 -11.81
C LEU A 152 -7.26 3.86 -12.00
N GLU A 153 -7.29 4.34 -13.25
CA GLU A 153 -7.31 5.76 -13.55
C GLU A 153 -8.58 6.43 -13.03
N GLN A 154 -9.74 5.78 -13.17
CA GLN A 154 -11.01 6.26 -12.63
C GLN A 154 -10.99 6.35 -11.10
N PHE A 155 -10.54 5.30 -10.41
CA PHE A 155 -10.43 5.32 -8.95
C PHE A 155 -9.45 6.36 -8.45
N LYS A 156 -8.32 6.56 -9.15
CA LYS A 156 -7.36 7.62 -8.84
C LYS A 156 -8.01 9.00 -8.95
N HIS A 157 -8.79 9.26 -10.00
CA HIS A 157 -9.50 10.52 -10.16
C HIS A 157 -10.53 10.76 -9.05
N GLN A 158 -11.36 9.75 -8.75
CA GLN A 158 -12.34 9.83 -7.66
C GLN A 158 -11.68 10.09 -6.30
N LEU A 159 -10.58 9.39 -6.00
CA LEU A 159 -9.86 9.59 -4.75
C LEU A 159 -9.29 11.01 -4.62
N MET A 160 -8.74 11.55 -5.71
CA MET A 160 -8.22 12.91 -5.72
C MET A 160 -9.34 13.95 -5.53
N GLU A 161 -10.49 13.75 -6.17
CA GLU A 161 -11.66 14.62 -6.04
C GLU A 161 -12.22 14.60 -4.62
N GLU A 162 -12.46 13.42 -4.04
CA GLU A 162 -12.93 13.28 -2.66
C GLU A 162 -11.90 13.84 -1.66
N SER A 163 -10.60 13.64 -1.89
CA SER A 163 -9.56 14.23 -1.04
C SER A 163 -9.57 15.77 -1.09
N MET A 164 -9.75 16.35 -2.28
CA MET A 164 -9.87 17.80 -2.43
C MET A 164 -11.13 18.34 -1.75
N LYS A 165 -12.26 17.64 -1.90
CA LYS A 165 -13.53 17.97 -1.26
C LYS A 165 -13.42 17.94 0.26
N ILE A 166 -12.93 16.83 0.84
CA ILE A 166 -12.69 16.71 2.30
C ILE A 166 -11.78 17.83 2.80
N ARG A 167 -10.73 18.18 2.04
CA ARG A 167 -9.83 19.28 2.42
C ARG A 167 -10.54 20.63 2.39
N ALA A 168 -11.38 20.89 1.39
CA ALA A 168 -12.15 22.13 1.30
C ALA A 168 -13.17 22.23 2.43
N ASP A 169 -13.89 21.14 2.71
CA ASP A 169 -14.87 21.04 3.80
C ASP A 169 -14.21 21.27 5.16
N ALA A 170 -13.08 20.60 5.43
CA ALA A 170 -12.33 20.79 6.68
C ALA A 170 -11.81 22.22 6.84
N LYS A 171 -11.35 22.85 5.74
CA LYS A 171 -10.90 24.25 5.78
C LYS A 171 -12.07 25.19 6.08
N LEU A 172 -13.24 24.95 5.48
CA LEU A 172 -14.44 25.73 5.76
C LEU A 172 -14.86 25.58 7.23
N ASP A 173 -14.89 24.35 7.74
CA ASP A 173 -15.26 24.05 9.13
C ASP A 173 -14.33 24.77 10.12
N ILE A 174 -13.01 24.67 9.93
CA ILE A 174 -12.02 25.38 10.75
C ILE A 174 -12.22 26.90 10.68
N ASN A 175 -12.51 27.45 9.49
CA ASN A 175 -12.72 28.89 9.34
C ASN A 175 -13.99 29.36 10.07
N LEU A 176 -15.09 28.59 9.97
CA LEU A 176 -16.34 28.89 10.66
C LEU A 176 -16.14 28.82 12.18
N GLU A 177 -15.48 27.78 12.68
CA GLU A 177 -15.20 27.65 14.11
C GLU A 177 -14.23 28.72 14.62
N SER A 178 -13.22 29.09 13.83
CA SER A 178 -12.32 30.21 14.14
C SER A 178 -13.07 31.54 14.22
N SER A 179 -14.04 31.77 13.31
CA SER A 179 -14.90 32.96 13.37
C SER A 179 -15.73 32.95 14.64
N ARG A 180 -16.36 31.81 14.96
CA ARG A 180 -17.19 31.64 16.16
C ARG A 180 -16.39 31.90 17.45
N VAL A 181 -15.18 31.36 17.54
CA VAL A 181 -14.28 31.58 18.68
C VAL A 181 -13.90 33.06 18.79
N THR A 182 -13.63 33.72 17.67
CA THR A 182 -13.30 35.15 17.64
C THR A 182 -14.49 36.00 18.10
N ASP A 183 -15.69 35.72 17.60
CA ASP A 183 -16.91 36.42 18.01
C ASP A 183 -17.17 36.25 19.52
N MET A 184 -17.04 35.02 20.04
CA MET A 184 -17.17 34.75 21.48
C MET A 184 -16.10 35.49 22.30
N PHE A 185 -14.86 35.54 21.82
CA PHE A 185 -13.77 36.25 22.49
C PHE A 185 -14.05 37.76 22.54
N THR A 186 -14.47 38.36 21.43
CA THR A 186 -14.82 39.80 21.39
C THR A 186 -16.03 40.11 22.29
N GLU A 187 -17.01 39.21 22.39
CA GLU A 187 -18.13 39.37 23.32
C GLU A 187 -17.65 39.33 24.79
N GLN A 188 -16.74 38.41 25.12
CA GLN A 188 -16.14 38.32 26.46
C GLN A 188 -15.31 39.55 26.79
N GLU A 189 -14.50 40.04 25.85
CA GLU A 189 -13.72 41.27 26.00
C GLU A 189 -14.63 42.47 26.27
N LYS A 190 -15.75 42.57 25.54
CA LYS A 190 -16.75 43.62 25.77
C LYS A 190 -17.36 43.53 27.18
N LYS A 191 -17.77 42.33 27.63
CA LYS A 191 -18.31 42.13 28.99
C LYS A 191 -17.27 42.48 30.05
N LEU A 192 -16.01 42.12 29.83
CA LEU A 192 -14.92 42.45 30.74
C LEU A 192 -14.70 43.97 30.82
N MET A 193 -14.76 44.66 29.68
CA MET A 193 -14.69 46.12 29.64
C MET A 193 -15.86 46.77 30.38
N GLU A 194 -17.10 46.31 30.14
CA GLU A 194 -18.29 46.81 30.86
C GLU A 194 -18.14 46.62 32.38
N VAL A 195 -17.78 45.43 32.84
CA VAL A 195 -17.53 45.14 34.27
C VAL A 195 -16.38 45.99 34.81
N GLY A 196 -15.31 46.19 34.03
CA GLY A 196 -14.20 47.08 34.40
C GLY A 196 -14.66 48.51 34.62
N THR A 197 -15.47 49.06 33.70
CA THR A 197 -16.02 50.42 33.86
C THR A 197 -16.99 50.54 35.04
N GLU A 198 -17.82 49.53 35.30
CA GLU A 198 -18.69 49.51 36.47
C GLU A 198 -17.90 49.42 37.78
N PHE A 199 -16.84 48.62 37.79
CA PHE A 199 -15.92 48.49 38.92
C PHE A 199 -15.24 49.84 39.21
N ASP A 200 -14.68 50.50 38.20
CA ASP A 200 -14.04 51.81 38.36
C ASP A 200 -15.01 52.86 38.90
N LYS A 201 -16.26 52.86 38.42
CA LYS A 201 -17.31 53.75 38.92
C LYS A 201 -17.60 53.50 40.40
N LYS A 202 -17.79 52.24 40.79
CA LYS A 202 -18.02 51.86 42.20
C LYS A 202 -16.81 52.20 43.07
N ASN A 203 -15.59 51.99 42.56
CA ASN A 203 -14.37 52.33 43.27
C ASN A 203 -14.29 53.85 43.51
N ALA A 204 -14.57 54.67 42.49
CA ALA A 204 -14.63 56.12 42.65
C ALA A 204 -15.71 56.58 43.64
N ASP A 205 -16.87 55.92 43.68
CA ASP A 205 -17.93 56.22 44.65
C ASP A 205 -17.53 55.84 46.08
N VAL A 206 -16.85 54.70 46.26
CA VAL A 206 -16.25 54.31 47.55
C VAL A 206 -15.20 55.32 47.98
N ASP A 207 -14.28 55.72 47.09
CA ASP A 207 -13.24 56.72 47.37
C ASP A 207 -13.82 58.09 47.74
N ARG A 208 -14.93 58.51 47.10
CA ARG A 208 -15.66 59.72 47.51
C ARG A 208 -16.23 59.57 48.92
N SER A 209 -16.92 58.47 49.21
CA SER A 209 -17.50 58.25 50.54
C SER A 209 -16.44 58.14 51.64
N THR A 210 -15.30 57.52 51.36
CA THR A 210 -14.19 57.41 52.32
C THR A 210 -13.56 58.78 52.55
N THR A 211 -13.26 59.54 51.50
CA THR A 211 -12.70 60.90 51.65
C THR A 211 -13.65 61.87 52.36
N GLU A 212 -14.96 61.77 52.13
CA GLU A 212 -15.97 62.52 52.88
C GLU A 212 -15.99 62.13 54.36
N ALA A 213 -15.93 60.83 54.68
CA ALA A 213 -15.86 60.35 56.06
C ALA A 213 -14.57 60.81 56.75
N THR A 214 -13.41 60.73 56.08
CA THR A 214 -12.13 61.23 56.60
C THR A 214 -12.22 62.73 56.90
N LYS A 215 -12.76 63.54 55.99
CA LYS A 215 -12.96 64.97 56.23
C LYS A 215 -13.85 65.26 57.44
N LYS A 216 -14.94 64.49 57.63
CA LYS A 216 -15.80 64.64 58.81
C LYS A 216 -15.04 64.32 60.10
N ILE A 217 -14.28 63.22 60.11
CA ILE A 217 -13.43 62.84 61.24
C ILE A 217 -12.43 63.96 61.54
N ASP A 218 -11.77 64.54 60.53
CA ASP A 218 -10.80 65.62 60.72
C ASP A 218 -11.45 66.88 61.33
N ILE A 219 -12.65 67.25 60.87
CA ILE A 219 -13.41 68.38 61.43
C ILE A 219 -13.81 68.10 62.88
N GLU A 220 -14.33 66.91 63.19
CA GLU A 220 -14.70 66.53 64.55
C GLU A 220 -13.49 66.54 65.47
N VAL A 221 -12.35 65.99 65.04
CA VAL A 221 -11.08 66.00 65.78
C VAL A 221 -10.61 67.43 66.04
N ALA A 222 -10.65 68.31 65.03
CA ALA A 222 -10.30 69.72 65.20
C ALA A 222 -11.24 70.42 66.19
N SER A 223 -12.55 70.19 66.07
CA SER A 223 -13.56 70.78 66.95
C SER A 223 -13.38 70.34 68.41
N LEU A 224 -13.20 69.03 68.65
CA LEU A 224 -12.96 68.47 69.97
C LEU A 224 -11.65 69.01 70.56
N LYS A 225 -10.61 69.18 69.74
CA LYS A 225 -9.35 69.78 70.18
C LYS A 225 -9.53 71.24 70.61
N THR A 226 -10.28 72.05 69.86
CA THR A 226 -10.55 73.45 70.25
C THR A 226 -11.34 73.54 71.56
N LEU A 227 -12.32 72.66 71.76
CA LEU A 227 -13.11 72.58 72.99
C LEU A 227 -12.23 72.15 74.18
N LEU A 228 -11.35 71.17 73.97
CA LEU A 228 -10.37 70.76 74.98
C LEU A 228 -9.44 71.92 75.38
N GLU A 229 -8.93 72.67 74.39
CA GLU A 229 -8.06 73.83 74.64
C GLU A 229 -8.80 74.95 75.37
N SER A 230 -10.07 75.23 75.04
CA SER A 230 -10.87 76.23 75.77
C SER A 230 -11.16 75.81 77.21
N LEU A 231 -11.54 74.55 77.45
CA LEU A 231 -11.77 74.03 78.80
C LEU A 231 -10.49 74.05 79.65
N LYS A 232 -9.33 73.78 79.05
CA LYS A 232 -8.03 73.92 79.70
C LYS A 232 -7.78 75.38 80.13
N LEU A 233 -8.03 76.34 79.23
CA LEU A 233 -7.87 77.77 79.54
C LEU A 233 -8.82 78.26 80.63
N ASP A 234 -10.08 77.83 80.62
CA ASP A 234 -11.05 78.18 81.65
C ASP A 234 -10.68 77.56 83.01
N THR A 235 -10.24 76.30 83.03
CA THR A 235 -9.74 75.68 84.26
C THR A 235 -8.54 76.45 84.83
N ILE A 236 -7.60 76.89 83.98
CA ILE A 236 -6.47 77.73 84.41
C ILE A 236 -6.97 79.06 84.99
N ARG A 237 -7.98 79.70 84.39
CA ARG A 237 -8.58 80.95 84.90
C ARG A 237 -9.25 80.74 86.26
N TYR A 238 -10.06 79.69 86.43
CA TYR A 238 -10.70 79.36 87.71
C TYR A 238 -9.68 79.07 88.82
N LEU A 239 -8.62 78.31 88.50
CA LEU A 239 -7.53 78.06 89.44
C LEU A 239 -6.81 79.35 89.84
N ALA A 240 -6.50 80.23 88.88
CA ALA A 240 -5.89 81.52 89.18
C ALA A 240 -6.80 82.36 90.09
N ALA A 241 -8.11 82.44 89.78
CA ALA A 241 -9.07 83.16 90.60
C ALA A 241 -9.15 82.61 92.04
N PHE A 242 -9.11 81.29 92.22
CA PHE A 242 -9.08 80.66 93.54
C PHE A 242 -7.81 81.01 94.32
N VAL A 243 -6.64 80.93 93.69
CA VAL A 243 -5.37 81.31 94.33
C VAL A 243 -5.40 82.79 94.74
N PHE A 244 -5.87 83.68 93.87
CA PHE A 244 -6.03 85.10 94.20
C PHE A 244 -7.04 85.33 95.35
N ALA A 245 -8.16 84.60 95.39
CA ALA A 245 -9.13 84.68 96.48
C ALA A 245 -8.53 84.19 97.81
N CYS A 246 -7.80 83.07 97.81
CA CYS A 246 -7.09 82.57 98.98
C CYS A 246 -6.03 83.57 99.48
N LEU A 247 -5.25 84.17 98.57
CA LEU A 247 -4.28 85.22 98.91
C LEU A 247 -4.97 86.47 99.49
N ALA A 248 -6.09 86.90 98.91
CA ALA A 248 -6.87 88.03 99.42
C ALA A 248 -7.43 87.76 100.83
N ILE A 249 -7.94 86.56 101.08
CA ILE A 249 -8.41 86.12 102.40
C ILE A 249 -7.23 86.05 103.38
N ALA A 250 -6.10 85.45 103.00
CA ALA A 250 -4.91 85.37 103.84
C ALA A 250 -4.36 86.76 104.20
N LEU A 251 -4.33 87.70 103.25
CA LEU A 251 -3.98 89.11 103.51
C LEU A 251 -5.01 89.80 104.41
N GLY A 252 -6.30 89.48 104.25
CA GLY A 252 -7.37 89.94 105.15
C GLY A 252 -7.17 89.47 106.59
N PHE A 253 -6.87 88.18 106.81
CA PHE A 253 -6.55 87.63 108.12
C PHE A 253 -5.24 88.18 108.69
N TYR A 254 -4.19 88.34 107.87
CA TYR A 254 -2.94 88.96 108.28
C TYR A 254 -3.14 90.41 108.75
N ARG A 255 -4.09 91.14 108.14
CA ARG A 255 -4.43 92.51 108.53
C ARG A 255 -5.26 92.62 109.82
N LEU A 256 -6.01 91.57 110.18
CA LEU A 256 -6.78 91.49 111.43
C LEU A 256 -5.94 90.99 112.63
N TRP A 257 -4.78 90.37 112.39
CA TRP A 257 -3.85 89.89 113.43
C TRP A 257 -2.72 90.88 113.76
N LYS A 258 -2.75 92.08 113.18
CA LYS A 258 -1.86 93.20 113.49
C LYS A 258 -2.63 94.28 114.24
#